data_AF-A0A6L7KK59-F1
#
_entry.id   AF-A0A6L7KK59-F1
#
_cell.length_a   1.000
_cell.length_b   1.000
_cell.length_c   1.000
_cell.angle_alpha   90.00
_cell.angle_beta   90.00
_cell.angle_gamma   90.00
#
_symmetry.space_group_name_H-M   'P 1'
#
loop_
_entity.id
_entity.type
_entity.pdbx_description
1 polymer ?
#
loop_
_entity_poly.entity_id
_entity_poly.type
_entity_poly.pdbx_seq_one_letter_code
_entity_poly.pdbx_strand_id
1 'polypeptide(L)'
;MATVNGTSLREELDDAEARIAELRKDGKVTEEVDAVIRVLFTLLSVMITVLLERATRKTSRNSGLPPSQTESDETARRGGRDSGKGAKPNLQTGDNLRKTVVEETVAVEACDACGADLSGVGPVGSERRVLHDIVFEVVERRVDAEVKECPDCRARTKGRFPDDMPGPLQYGAGLQAFVVNLLVAHMLSLRRAVALVQAISGLRLSEATCLGYVRRLDDALMSWEEAAVAHLLERPALHADETGFRVDGRTEWLHVLTDGSLTLKVLHR
;
A
#
# COMPACT_ATOMS: atom_id res chain seq x y z
N MET A 1 4.54 31.06 -15.08
CA MET A 1 3.83 32.20 -14.46
C MET A 1 4.86 33.23 -14.07
N ALA A 2 4.69 34.49 -14.48
CA ALA A 2 5.60 35.56 -14.10
C ALA A 2 5.55 35.76 -12.58
N THR A 3 6.66 35.53 -11.89
CA THR A 3 6.77 35.78 -10.45
C THR A 3 6.97 37.26 -10.24
N VAL A 4 5.92 37.95 -9.76
CA VAL A 4 6.00 39.36 -9.39
C VAL A 4 6.79 39.46 -8.07
N ASN A 5 7.87 40.24 -8.06
CA ASN A 5 8.70 40.42 -6.88
C ASN A 5 8.03 41.41 -5.91
N GLY A 6 7.40 40.90 -4.84
CA GLY A 6 6.66 41.72 -3.88
C GLY A 6 7.50 42.79 -3.17
N THR A 7 8.79 42.52 -2.96
CA THR A 7 9.73 43.48 -2.35
C THR A 7 9.94 44.70 -3.25
N SER A 8 10.04 44.49 -4.58
CA SER A 8 10.19 45.58 -5.56
C SER A 8 8.96 46.49 -5.61
N LEU A 9 7.77 45.94 -5.43
CA LEU A 9 6.53 46.73 -5.45
C LEU A 9 6.32 47.56 -4.18
N ARG A 10 6.82 47.09 -3.03
CA ARG A 10 6.85 47.88 -1.80
C ARG A 10 7.79 49.08 -1.93
N GLU A 11 8.98 48.85 -2.45
CA GLU A 11 9.97 49.92 -2.68
C GLU A 11 9.39 51.00 -3.61
N GLU A 12 8.73 50.60 -4.72
CA GLU A 12 8.07 51.55 -5.61
C GLU A 12 6.90 52.31 -4.95
N LEU A 13 6.17 51.65 -4.05
CA LEU A 13 5.05 52.29 -3.32
C LEU A 13 5.56 53.29 -2.28
N ASP A 14 6.58 52.93 -1.52
CA ASP A 14 7.22 53.79 -0.52
C ASP A 14 7.85 55.03 -1.20
N ASP A 15 8.49 54.85 -2.36
CA ASP A 15 9.03 55.94 -3.18
C ASP A 15 7.92 56.89 -3.69
N ALA A 16 6.78 56.34 -4.09
CA ALA A 16 5.64 57.15 -4.52
C ALA A 16 5.01 57.93 -3.36
N GLU A 17 4.91 57.32 -2.17
CA GLU A 17 4.42 57.98 -0.97
C GLU A 17 5.35 59.13 -0.53
N ALA A 18 6.67 58.93 -0.61
CA ALA A 18 7.66 59.96 -0.33
C ALA A 18 7.55 61.17 -1.27
N ARG A 19 7.38 60.93 -2.58
CA ARG A 19 7.20 62.01 -3.58
C ARG A 19 5.92 62.82 -3.34
N ILE A 20 4.83 62.15 -2.96
CA ILE A 20 3.58 62.83 -2.64
C ILE A 20 3.69 63.63 -1.34
N ALA A 21 4.42 63.13 -0.35
CA ALA A 21 4.69 63.86 0.89
C ALA A 21 5.48 65.17 0.64
N GLU A 22 6.39 65.17 -0.33
CA GLU A 22 7.07 66.40 -0.78
C GLU A 22 6.11 67.37 -1.49
N LEU A 23 5.30 66.88 -2.42
CA LEU A 23 4.29 67.72 -3.10
C LEU A 23 3.25 68.32 -2.13
N ARG A 24 2.96 67.61 -1.04
CA ARG A 24 2.11 68.10 0.06
C ARG A 24 2.77 69.22 0.85
N LYS A 25 4.06 69.11 1.16
CA LYS A 25 4.85 70.18 1.80
C LYS A 25 4.94 71.43 0.91
N ASP A 26 5.02 71.23 -0.40
CA ASP A 26 5.02 72.30 -1.39
C ASP A 26 3.65 72.98 -1.61
N GLY A 27 2.60 72.51 -0.94
CA GLY A 27 1.24 73.05 -1.07
C GLY A 27 0.57 72.77 -2.44
N LYS A 28 1.11 71.83 -3.22
CA LYS A 28 0.64 71.49 -4.57
C LYS A 28 -0.48 70.45 -4.59
N VAL A 29 -0.93 69.99 -3.42
CA VAL A 29 -1.97 68.97 -3.25
C VAL A 29 -3.10 69.57 -2.41
N THR A 30 -4.31 69.64 -2.95
CA THR A 30 -5.49 70.10 -2.19
C THR A 30 -5.93 69.04 -1.19
N GLU A 31 -6.69 69.44 -0.16
CA GLU A 31 -7.12 68.51 0.90
C GLU A 31 -7.97 67.34 0.35
N GLU A 32 -8.79 67.58 -0.67
CA GLU A 32 -9.63 66.55 -1.28
C GLU A 32 -8.77 65.51 -2.02
N VAL A 33 -7.72 65.97 -2.71
CA VAL A 33 -6.79 65.11 -3.44
C VAL A 33 -5.92 64.31 -2.46
N ASP A 34 -5.45 64.92 -1.36
CA ASP A 34 -4.70 64.23 -0.30
C ASP A 34 -5.56 63.12 0.35
N ALA A 35 -6.84 63.38 0.59
CA ALA A 35 -7.75 62.38 1.15
C ALA A 35 -7.94 61.17 0.22
N VAL A 36 -8.14 61.38 -1.08
CA VAL A 36 -8.31 60.29 -2.06
C VAL A 36 -7.02 59.49 -2.22
N ILE A 37 -5.87 60.17 -2.28
CA ILE A 37 -4.57 59.52 -2.39
C ILE A 37 -4.32 58.63 -1.17
N ARG A 38 -4.56 59.11 0.06
CA ARG A 38 -4.40 58.29 1.28
C ARG A 38 -5.22 57.01 1.26
N VAL A 39 -6.48 57.09 0.79
CA VAL A 39 -7.36 55.92 0.68
C VAL A 39 -6.81 54.92 -0.35
N LEU A 40 -6.35 55.41 -1.50
CA LEU A 40 -5.74 54.57 -2.54
C LEU A 40 -4.47 53.87 -2.06
N PHE A 41 -3.56 54.59 -1.39
CA PHE A 41 -2.35 54.00 -0.81
C PHE A 41 -2.68 52.96 0.25
N THR A 42 -3.65 53.24 1.13
CA THR A 42 -4.08 52.28 2.15
C THR A 42 -4.63 51.00 1.50
N LEU A 43 -5.46 51.15 0.45
CA LEU A 43 -6.04 50.01 -0.27
C LEU A 43 -4.97 49.20 -1.01
N LEU A 44 -3.99 49.86 -1.63
CA LEU A 44 -2.89 49.21 -2.33
C LEU A 44 -1.96 48.47 -1.37
N SER A 45 -1.61 49.09 -0.22
CA SER A 45 -0.81 48.47 0.84
C SER A 45 -1.49 47.23 1.41
N VAL A 46 -2.81 47.28 1.64
CA VAL A 46 -3.59 46.11 2.07
C VAL A 46 -3.58 45.02 0.99
N MET A 47 -3.73 45.39 -0.28
CA MET A 47 -3.75 44.44 -1.40
C MET A 47 -2.41 43.74 -1.57
N ILE A 48 -1.28 44.47 -1.53
CA ILE A 48 0.07 43.90 -1.58
C ILE A 48 0.28 42.94 -0.40
N THR A 49 -0.10 43.36 0.80
CA THR A 49 0.03 42.54 2.01
C THR A 49 -0.81 41.25 1.92
N VAL A 50 -2.05 41.31 1.47
CA VAL A 50 -2.97 40.16 1.45
C VAL A 50 -2.73 39.22 0.28
N LEU A 51 -2.36 39.73 -0.90
CA LEU A 51 -2.26 38.92 -2.12
C LEU A 51 -0.83 38.48 -2.44
N LEU A 52 0.18 39.30 -2.10
CA LEU A 52 1.56 39.05 -2.51
C LEU A 52 2.46 38.57 -1.37
N GLU A 53 2.13 38.92 -0.12
CA GLU A 53 3.03 38.65 1.02
C GLU A 53 2.43 37.72 2.06
N ARG A 54 1.11 37.75 2.23
CA ARG A 54 0.41 36.74 2.98
C ARG A 54 0.46 35.46 2.15
N ALA A 55 1.45 34.63 2.43
CA ALA A 55 1.53 33.28 1.92
C ALA A 55 0.21 32.56 2.28
N THR A 56 -0.72 32.48 1.33
CA THR A 56 -1.86 31.58 1.44
C THR A 56 -1.29 30.20 1.72
N ARG A 57 -1.64 29.63 2.87
CA ARG A 57 -1.15 28.31 3.28
C ARG A 57 -1.44 27.35 2.13
N LYS A 58 -0.36 26.85 1.51
CA LYS A 58 -0.47 25.93 0.38
C LYS A 58 -1.08 24.64 0.91
N THR A 59 -2.17 24.23 0.31
CA THR A 59 -2.83 22.95 0.55
C THR A 59 -2.79 22.18 -0.77
N SER A 60 -2.94 20.85 -0.72
CA SER A 60 -3.01 19.99 -1.91
C SER A 60 -4.05 20.44 -2.95
N ARG A 61 -5.00 21.31 -2.55
CA ARG A 61 -6.05 21.89 -3.40
C ARG A 61 -5.67 23.17 -4.13
N ASN A 62 -4.61 23.89 -3.73
CA ASN A 62 -4.24 25.18 -4.34
C ASN A 62 -2.75 25.34 -4.67
N SER A 63 -1.89 24.41 -4.24
CA SER A 63 -0.54 24.31 -4.77
C SER A 63 -0.59 23.40 -5.99
N GLY A 64 -0.34 23.91 -7.19
CA GLY A 64 -0.03 23.08 -8.36
C GLY A 64 1.28 22.29 -8.23
N LEU A 65 1.65 21.90 -7.00
CA LEU A 65 2.77 21.06 -6.63
C LEU A 65 2.26 19.62 -6.48
N PRO A 66 3.01 18.62 -6.98
CA PRO A 66 2.69 17.22 -6.78
C PRO A 66 2.63 16.87 -5.28
N PRO A 67 1.75 15.93 -4.85
CA PRO A 67 1.62 15.51 -3.45
C PRO A 67 2.92 15.03 -2.78
N SER A 68 3.91 14.61 -3.57
CA SER A 68 5.22 14.18 -3.10
C SER A 68 6.15 15.31 -2.64
N GLN A 69 5.80 16.58 -2.92
CA GLN A 69 6.57 17.77 -2.53
C GLN A 69 5.84 18.67 -1.53
N THR A 70 4.69 18.24 -1.02
CA THR A 70 4.04 18.89 0.12
C THR A 70 4.53 18.26 1.42
N GLU A 71 4.68 19.07 2.47
CA GLU A 71 4.99 18.57 3.82
C GLU A 71 3.90 17.59 4.30
N SER A 72 4.28 16.66 5.19
CA SER A 72 3.38 15.66 5.79
C SER A 72 2.10 16.33 6.33
N ASP A 73 0.95 15.92 5.81
CA ASP A 73 -0.34 16.47 6.21
C ASP A 73 -0.72 15.99 7.64
N GLU A 74 -0.46 16.85 8.62
CA GLU A 74 -0.83 16.65 10.02
C GLU A 74 -2.32 16.95 10.30
N THR A 75 -3.10 17.36 9.28
CA THR A 75 -4.53 17.70 9.45
C THR A 75 -5.49 16.53 9.27
N ALA A 76 -4.97 15.32 9.06
CA ALA A 76 -5.77 14.10 9.07
C ALA A 76 -6.56 14.02 10.38
N ARG A 77 -7.87 14.30 10.31
CA ARG A 77 -8.79 14.11 11.43
C ARG A 77 -8.79 12.64 11.80
N ARG A 78 -8.06 12.28 12.86
CA ARG A 78 -8.21 11.00 13.55
C ARG A 78 -9.60 10.96 14.19
N GLY A 79 -10.61 10.61 13.41
CA GLY A 79 -11.99 10.63 13.89
C GLY A 79 -13.01 10.84 12.78
N GLY A 80 -12.97 10.01 11.75
CA GLY A 80 -14.10 9.79 10.85
C GLY A 80 -14.24 8.30 10.71
N ARG A 81 -15.40 7.74 11.08
CA ARG A 81 -15.69 6.33 10.82
C ARG A 81 -15.58 6.14 9.31
N ASP A 82 -14.58 5.36 8.87
CA ASP A 82 -14.39 4.98 7.47
C ASP A 82 -15.69 4.35 6.97
N SER A 83 -16.51 5.16 6.29
CA SER A 83 -17.56 4.69 5.42
C SER A 83 -17.03 4.75 4.01
N GLY A 84 -15.86 4.14 3.81
CA GLY A 84 -15.40 3.83 2.47
C GLY A 84 -16.48 3.00 1.81
N LYS A 85 -17.09 3.54 0.75
CA LYS A 85 -17.81 2.75 -0.26
C LYS A 85 -16.81 1.89 -1.04
N GLY A 86 -15.99 1.11 -0.33
CA GLY A 86 -15.25 0.03 -0.94
C GLY A 86 -16.26 -0.98 -1.43
N ALA A 87 -16.07 -1.48 -2.66
CA ALA A 87 -16.71 -2.71 -3.07
C ALA A 87 -16.54 -3.73 -1.93
N LYS A 88 -17.62 -4.45 -1.58
CA LYS A 88 -17.52 -5.51 -0.57
C LYS A 88 -16.32 -6.37 -0.95
N PRO A 89 -15.33 -6.54 -0.06
CA PRO A 89 -14.17 -7.36 -0.39
C PRO A 89 -14.68 -8.70 -0.89
N ASN A 90 -14.09 -9.20 -1.96
CA ASN A 90 -14.47 -10.49 -2.52
C ASN A 90 -14.09 -11.55 -1.47
N LEU A 91 -15.03 -11.85 -0.58
CA LEU A 91 -14.89 -12.75 0.57
C LEU A 91 -14.89 -14.23 0.12
N GLN A 92 -14.47 -14.49 -1.12
CA GLN A 92 -14.18 -15.85 -1.54
C GLN A 92 -12.99 -16.31 -0.71
N THR A 93 -13.30 -17.18 0.25
CA THR A 93 -12.29 -17.94 0.97
C THR A 93 -11.59 -18.79 -0.08
N GLY A 94 -10.31 -18.56 -0.32
CA GLY A 94 -9.59 -19.29 -1.36
C GLY A 94 -9.71 -20.80 -1.14
N ASP A 95 -9.91 -21.55 -2.22
CA ASP A 95 -10.16 -23.01 -2.19
C ASP A 95 -9.07 -23.82 -1.46
N ASN A 96 -7.89 -23.22 -1.28
CA ASN A 96 -6.74 -23.82 -0.60
C ASN A 96 -6.70 -23.57 0.92
N LEU A 97 -7.75 -23.01 1.54
CA LEU A 97 -7.79 -22.83 2.99
C LEU A 97 -8.01 -24.19 3.67
N ARG A 98 -6.97 -24.67 4.36
CA ARG A 98 -7.13 -25.79 5.30
C ARG A 98 -7.63 -25.25 6.64
N LYS A 99 -8.90 -25.50 6.95
CA LYS A 99 -9.51 -25.19 8.25
C LYS A 99 -9.70 -26.48 9.05
N THR A 100 -9.03 -26.59 10.19
CA THR A 100 -9.29 -27.65 11.17
C THR A 100 -10.35 -27.13 12.14
N VAL A 101 -11.42 -27.89 12.35
CA VAL A 101 -12.47 -27.56 13.32
C VAL A 101 -12.46 -28.64 14.40
N VAL A 102 -12.31 -28.21 15.65
CA VAL A 102 -12.49 -29.05 16.82
C VAL A 102 -13.78 -28.60 17.49
N GLU A 103 -14.72 -29.52 17.68
CA GLU A 103 -15.98 -29.26 18.36
C GLU A 103 -15.95 -29.97 19.71
N GLU A 104 -16.16 -29.21 20.77
CA GLU A 104 -16.27 -29.71 22.14
C GLU A 104 -17.60 -29.24 22.72
N THR A 105 -18.27 -30.12 23.46
CA THR A 105 -19.49 -29.80 24.19
C THR A 105 -19.20 -29.93 25.67
N VAL A 106 -19.39 -28.83 26.40
CA VAL A 106 -19.31 -28.84 27.87
C VAL A 106 -20.68 -29.27 28.40
N ALA A 107 -20.73 -30.44 29.05
CA ALA A 107 -21.95 -30.97 29.65
C ALA A 107 -22.25 -30.31 31.00
N VAL A 108 -23.54 -30.18 31.33
CA VAL A 108 -23.99 -29.79 32.67
C VAL A 108 -24.37 -31.07 33.41
N GLU A 109 -23.54 -31.49 34.37
CA GLU A 109 -23.75 -32.73 35.12
C GLU A 109 -24.58 -32.54 36.39
N ALA A 110 -24.60 -31.32 36.94
CA ALA A 110 -25.36 -31.00 38.14
C ALA A 110 -26.03 -29.63 38.03
N CYS A 111 -27.17 -29.48 38.69
CA CYS A 111 -27.86 -28.20 38.78
C CYS A 111 -27.09 -27.23 39.69
N ASP A 112 -26.69 -26.06 39.16
CA ASP A 112 -25.97 -25.03 39.93
C ASP A 112 -26.75 -24.50 41.15
N ALA A 113 -28.08 -24.62 41.16
CA ALA A 113 -28.92 -24.10 42.23
C ALA A 113 -29.16 -25.10 43.38
N CYS A 114 -29.37 -26.39 43.06
CA CYS A 114 -29.77 -27.39 44.05
C CYS A 114 -28.86 -28.63 44.10
N GLY A 115 -27.89 -28.76 43.20
CA GLY A 115 -26.96 -29.89 43.13
C GLY A 115 -27.58 -31.20 42.63
N ALA A 116 -28.82 -31.20 42.13
CA ALA A 116 -29.43 -32.38 41.54
C ALA A 116 -28.64 -32.87 40.32
N ASP A 117 -28.52 -34.19 40.17
CA ASP A 117 -27.87 -34.84 39.02
C ASP A 117 -28.67 -34.60 37.73
N LEU A 118 -27.99 -34.06 36.72
CA LEU A 118 -28.51 -33.76 35.39
C LEU A 118 -27.88 -34.60 34.29
N SER A 119 -27.00 -35.55 34.62
CA SER A 119 -26.31 -36.41 33.64
C SER A 119 -27.25 -37.18 32.70
N GLY A 120 -28.46 -37.51 33.18
CA GLY A 120 -29.52 -38.18 32.40
C GLY A 120 -30.53 -37.24 31.73
N VAL A 121 -30.40 -35.92 31.90
CA VAL A 121 -31.36 -34.92 31.38
C VAL A 121 -30.86 -34.35 30.06
N GLY A 122 -31.70 -34.35 29.03
CA GLY A 122 -31.35 -33.79 27.73
C GLY A 122 -31.24 -32.25 27.75
N PRO A 123 -30.31 -31.64 26.99
CA PRO A 123 -30.17 -30.20 26.94
C PRO A 123 -31.36 -29.53 26.26
N VAL A 124 -31.83 -28.40 26.80
CA VAL A 124 -32.94 -27.60 26.23
C VAL A 124 -32.43 -26.57 25.22
N GLY A 125 -31.14 -26.22 25.27
CA GLY A 125 -30.48 -25.31 24.34
C GLY A 125 -28.96 -25.34 24.51
N SER A 126 -28.25 -24.69 23.60
CA SER A 126 -26.79 -24.58 23.63
C SER A 126 -26.34 -23.20 23.19
N GLU A 127 -25.35 -22.63 23.88
CA GLU A 127 -24.65 -21.41 23.45
C GLU A 127 -23.31 -21.80 22.83
N ARG A 128 -22.95 -21.20 21.68
CA ARG A 128 -21.67 -21.46 21.01
C ARG A 128 -20.69 -20.32 21.25
N ARG A 129 -19.48 -20.67 21.71
CA ARG A 129 -18.29 -19.80 21.69
C ARG A 129 -17.29 -20.36 20.69
N VAL A 130 -16.66 -19.49 19.89
CA VAL A 130 -15.68 -19.89 18.88
C VAL A 130 -14.35 -19.22 19.18
N LEU A 131 -13.30 -20.01 19.37
CA LEU A 131 -11.92 -19.55 19.42
C LEU A 131 -11.31 -19.73 18.02
N HIS A 132 -10.79 -18.65 17.45
CA HIS A 132 -9.98 -18.70 16.23
C HIS A 132 -8.50 -18.56 16.61
N ASP A 133 -7.71 -19.56 16.28
CA ASP A 133 -6.26 -19.55 16.47
C ASP A 133 -5.53 -19.93 15.18
N ILE A 134 -4.25 -19.58 15.07
CA ILE A 134 -3.41 -19.81 13.88
C ILE A 134 -2.24 -20.69 14.26
N VAL A 135 -2.13 -21.86 13.61
CA VAL A 135 -1.00 -22.77 13.77
C VAL A 135 -0.14 -22.72 12.50
N PHE A 136 1.16 -22.47 12.66
CA PHE A 136 2.14 -22.55 11.58
C PHE A 136 2.83 -23.91 11.61
N GLU A 137 2.62 -24.71 10.56
CA GLU A 137 3.23 -26.03 10.39
C GLU A 137 4.26 -25.99 9.26
N VAL A 138 5.49 -26.44 9.53
CA VAL A 138 6.54 -26.61 8.53
C VAL A 138 6.73 -28.09 8.26
N VAL A 139 6.50 -28.52 7.02
CA VAL A 139 6.64 -29.92 6.61
C VAL A 139 7.98 -30.11 5.90
N GLU A 140 8.83 -30.98 6.43
CA GLU A 140 10.12 -31.33 5.85
C GLU A 140 10.10 -32.78 5.31
N ARG A 141 10.33 -32.96 4.01
CA ARG A 141 10.51 -34.28 3.38
C ARG A 141 11.99 -34.52 3.12
N ARG A 142 12.57 -35.52 3.79
CA ARG A 142 13.95 -35.95 3.58
C ARG A 142 13.98 -37.24 2.78
N VAL A 143 14.85 -37.30 1.78
CA VAL A 143 15.09 -38.51 0.97
C VAL A 143 16.59 -38.74 0.95
N ASP A 144 17.01 -39.90 1.45
CA ASP A 144 18.40 -40.33 1.43
C ASP A 144 18.61 -41.36 0.31
N ALA A 145 19.58 -41.10 -0.57
CA ALA A 145 19.96 -42.04 -1.61
C ALA A 145 21.12 -42.91 -1.13
N GLU A 146 20.88 -44.22 -1.03
CA GLU A 146 21.93 -45.18 -0.70
C GLU A 146 23.04 -45.18 -1.77
N VAL A 147 24.29 -45.36 -1.33
CA VAL A 147 25.44 -45.61 -2.20
C VAL A 147 26.07 -46.93 -1.79
N LYS A 148 26.13 -47.90 -2.70
CA LYS A 148 26.69 -49.23 -2.46
C LYS A 148 27.84 -49.51 -3.42
N GLU A 149 28.83 -50.25 -2.94
CA GLU A 149 29.91 -50.77 -3.77
C GLU A 149 29.60 -52.23 -4.11
N CYS A 150 29.65 -52.59 -5.38
CA CYS A 150 29.46 -53.97 -5.82
C CYS A 150 30.67 -54.82 -5.37
N PRO A 151 30.47 -55.93 -4.65
CA PRO A 151 31.59 -56.76 -4.19
C PRO A 151 32.35 -57.43 -5.35
N ASP A 152 31.66 -57.70 -6.46
CA ASP A 152 32.22 -58.44 -7.60
C ASP A 152 33.06 -57.54 -8.53
N CYS A 153 32.53 -56.38 -8.91
CA CYS A 153 33.18 -55.49 -9.89
C CYS A 153 33.67 -54.17 -9.29
N ARG A 154 33.50 -53.94 -7.98
CA ARG A 154 33.89 -52.70 -7.27
C ARG A 154 33.22 -51.42 -7.78
N ALA A 155 32.21 -51.53 -8.65
CA ALA A 155 31.46 -50.37 -9.12
C ALA A 155 30.63 -49.73 -7.99
N ARG A 156 30.70 -48.41 -7.85
CA ARG A 156 29.84 -47.65 -6.93
C ARG A 156 28.53 -47.31 -7.61
N THR A 157 27.42 -47.75 -7.04
CA THR A 157 26.06 -47.50 -7.52
C THR A 157 25.31 -46.65 -6.51
N LYS A 158 24.63 -45.60 -6.98
CA LYS A 158 23.83 -44.68 -6.16
C LYS A 158 22.35 -44.80 -6.49
N GLY A 159 21.49 -44.78 -5.48
CA GLY A 159 20.05 -44.67 -5.64
C GLY A 159 19.64 -43.38 -6.35
N ARG A 160 18.58 -43.43 -7.17
CA ARG A 160 18.09 -42.25 -7.90
C ARG A 160 17.16 -41.44 -7.00
N PHE A 161 17.34 -40.12 -6.98
CA PHE A 161 16.39 -39.23 -6.34
C PHE A 161 15.10 -39.11 -7.17
N PRO A 162 13.97 -38.80 -6.52
CA PRO A 162 12.73 -38.44 -7.22
C PRO A 162 12.91 -37.28 -8.19
N ASP A 163 12.11 -37.25 -9.26
CA ASP A 163 12.17 -36.19 -10.29
C ASP A 163 11.77 -34.80 -9.76
N ASP A 164 10.92 -34.77 -8.72
CA ASP A 164 10.55 -33.56 -7.99
C ASP A 164 11.63 -33.11 -7.00
N MET A 165 12.76 -33.82 -6.93
CA MET A 165 13.86 -33.54 -6.03
C MET A 165 15.24 -33.42 -6.75
N PRO A 166 15.39 -32.57 -7.80
CA PRO A 166 16.64 -32.44 -8.58
C PRO A 166 17.84 -31.88 -7.82
N GLY A 167 17.62 -31.06 -6.79
CA GLY A 167 18.66 -30.42 -5.99
C GLY A 167 18.65 -30.85 -4.52
N PRO A 168 19.77 -30.63 -3.81
CA PRO A 168 19.93 -31.05 -2.41
C PRO A 168 19.00 -30.30 -1.44
N LEU A 169 18.60 -29.07 -1.78
CA LEU A 169 17.65 -28.27 -1.01
C LEU A 169 16.62 -27.67 -1.95
N GLN A 170 15.36 -27.89 -1.64
CA GLN A 170 14.24 -27.36 -2.41
C GLN A 170 13.14 -26.87 -1.49
N TYR A 171 12.43 -25.87 -1.99
CA TYR A 171 11.35 -25.22 -1.27
C TYR A 171 10.04 -25.56 -1.97
N GLY A 172 9.09 -26.13 -1.24
CA GLY A 172 7.80 -26.54 -1.78
C GLY A 172 6.95 -25.35 -2.25
N ALA A 173 5.95 -25.63 -3.09
CA ALA A 173 5.07 -24.61 -3.68
C ALA A 173 4.38 -23.73 -2.63
N GLY A 174 3.98 -24.27 -1.48
CA GLY A 174 3.36 -23.49 -0.40
C GLY A 174 4.27 -22.37 0.14
N LEU A 175 5.56 -22.66 0.34
CA LEU A 175 6.51 -21.65 0.78
C LEU A 175 6.77 -20.60 -0.32
N GLN A 176 6.88 -21.04 -1.57
CA GLN A 176 7.07 -20.14 -2.71
C GLN A 176 5.87 -19.18 -2.84
N ALA A 177 4.65 -19.72 -2.79
CA ALA A 177 3.41 -18.94 -2.85
C ALA A 177 3.31 -17.96 -1.67
N PHE A 178 3.70 -18.40 -0.46
CA PHE A 178 3.70 -17.52 0.71
C PHE A 178 4.65 -16.33 0.54
N VAL A 179 5.88 -16.57 0.06
CA VAL A 179 6.86 -15.50 -0.23
C VAL A 179 6.32 -14.53 -1.27
N VAL A 180 5.78 -15.04 -2.37
CA VAL A 180 5.17 -14.24 -3.44
C VAL A 180 4.02 -13.41 -2.91
N ASN A 181 3.14 -14.00 -2.08
CA ASN A 181 2.02 -13.29 -1.47
C ASN A 181 2.50 -12.11 -0.59
N LEU A 182 3.54 -12.32 0.22
CA LEU A 182 4.13 -11.25 1.03
C LEU A 182 4.70 -10.11 0.18
N LEU A 183 5.42 -10.43 -0.89
CA LEU A 183 6.09 -9.44 -1.73
C LEU A 183 5.15 -8.71 -2.68
N VAL A 184 4.25 -9.43 -3.34
CA VAL A 184 3.43 -8.91 -4.45
C VAL A 184 2.04 -8.48 -3.97
N ALA A 185 1.37 -9.30 -3.15
CA ALA A 185 0.02 -8.98 -2.71
C ALA A 185 0.02 -8.01 -1.50
N HIS A 186 0.96 -8.19 -0.58
CA HIS A 186 1.07 -7.36 0.63
C HIS A 186 2.17 -6.30 0.58
N MET A 187 2.98 -6.26 -0.50
CA MET A 187 4.00 -5.24 -0.73
C MET A 187 5.01 -5.10 0.42
N LEU A 188 5.33 -6.21 1.11
CA LEU A 188 6.40 -6.19 2.12
C LEU A 188 7.74 -5.98 1.42
N SER A 189 8.61 -5.18 2.05
CA SER A 189 9.99 -5.07 1.56
C SER A 189 10.68 -6.43 1.61
N LEU A 190 11.57 -6.68 0.64
CA LEU A 190 12.24 -7.97 0.47
C LEU A 190 12.87 -8.48 1.77
N ARG A 191 13.61 -7.61 2.45
CA ARG A 191 14.24 -7.91 3.75
C ARG A 191 13.22 -8.28 4.83
N ARG A 192 12.07 -7.61 4.89
CA ARG A 192 11.01 -7.92 5.85
C ARG A 192 10.33 -9.25 5.53
N ALA A 193 10.12 -9.56 4.26
CA ALA A 193 9.55 -10.84 3.86
C ALA A 193 10.47 -12.00 4.25
N VAL A 194 11.78 -11.89 3.98
CA VAL A 194 12.79 -12.89 4.40
C VAL A 194 12.82 -13.04 5.92
N ALA A 195 12.84 -11.93 6.67
CA ALA A 195 12.83 -11.97 8.13
C ALA A 195 11.56 -12.62 8.70
N LEU A 196 10.40 -12.32 8.12
CA LEU A 196 9.13 -12.92 8.52
C LEU A 196 9.12 -14.43 8.25
N VAL A 197 9.53 -14.86 7.06
CA VAL A 197 9.63 -16.28 6.74
C VAL A 197 10.54 -17.00 7.71
N GLN A 198 11.71 -16.42 8.02
CA GLN A 198 12.63 -16.99 9.00
C GLN A 198 12.01 -17.09 10.39
N ALA A 199 11.27 -16.06 10.83
CA ALA A 199 10.64 -16.04 12.14
C ALA A 199 9.56 -17.12 12.32
N ILE A 200 8.75 -17.38 11.28
CA ILE A 200 7.65 -18.34 11.36
C ILE A 200 8.05 -19.77 11.02
N SER A 201 9.06 -19.95 10.16
CA SER A 201 9.42 -21.28 9.63
C SER A 201 10.79 -21.78 10.09
N GLY A 202 11.62 -20.91 10.67
CA GLY A 202 13.04 -21.19 10.94
C GLY A 202 13.92 -21.26 9.69
N LEU A 203 13.35 -21.18 8.47
CA LEU A 203 14.09 -21.28 7.22
C LEU A 203 14.63 -19.91 6.80
N ARG A 204 15.93 -19.85 6.50
CA ARG A 204 16.56 -18.65 5.96
C ARG A 204 16.64 -18.73 4.43
N LEU A 205 15.78 -17.96 3.76
CA LEU A 205 15.83 -17.78 2.31
C LEU A 205 16.84 -16.70 1.94
N SER A 206 17.48 -16.85 0.78
CA SER A 206 18.23 -15.75 0.17
C SER A 206 17.27 -14.79 -0.55
N GLU A 207 17.65 -13.52 -0.62
CA GLU A 207 16.88 -12.51 -1.36
C GLU A 207 16.75 -12.87 -2.85
N ALA A 208 17.83 -13.40 -3.44
CA ALA A 208 17.83 -13.86 -4.83
C ALA A 208 16.84 -15.01 -5.07
N THR A 209 16.71 -15.93 -4.12
CA THR A 209 15.71 -17.03 -4.21
C THR A 209 14.29 -16.48 -4.21
N CYS A 210 13.99 -15.52 -3.33
CA CYS A 210 12.68 -14.88 -3.29
C CYS A 210 12.35 -14.13 -4.59
N LEU A 211 13.30 -13.37 -5.13
CA LEU A 211 13.13 -12.69 -6.43
C LEU A 211 12.96 -13.70 -7.58
N GLY A 212 13.66 -14.84 -7.52
CA GLY A 212 13.48 -15.94 -8.46
C GLY A 212 12.06 -16.49 -8.47
N TYR A 213 11.37 -16.50 -7.32
CA TYR A 213 9.96 -16.92 -7.26
C TYR A 213 9.03 -15.92 -7.93
N VAL A 214 9.26 -14.63 -7.71
CA VAL A 214 8.50 -13.56 -8.37
C VAL A 214 8.68 -13.63 -9.88
N ARG A 215 9.93 -13.84 -10.36
CA ARG A 215 10.20 -13.99 -11.79
C ARG A 215 9.51 -15.21 -12.40
N ARG A 216 9.49 -16.35 -11.71
CA ARG A 216 8.74 -17.53 -12.20
C ARG A 216 7.24 -17.29 -12.26
N LEU A 217 6.70 -16.51 -11.33
CA LEU A 217 5.29 -16.13 -11.39
C LEU A 217 5.03 -15.22 -12.60
N ASP A 218 5.89 -14.23 -12.82
CA ASP A 218 5.84 -13.34 -13.99
C ASP A 218 5.82 -14.14 -15.30
N ASP A 219 6.79 -15.04 -15.49
CA ASP A 219 6.85 -15.93 -16.66
C ASP A 219 5.56 -16.77 -16.82
N ALA A 220 4.98 -17.24 -15.71
CA ALA A 220 3.75 -18.05 -15.73
C ALA A 220 2.48 -17.23 -16.03
N LEU A 221 2.47 -15.94 -15.70
CA LEU A 221 1.32 -15.04 -15.89
C LEU A 221 1.32 -14.35 -17.27
N MET A 222 2.38 -14.46 -18.06
CA MET A 222 2.49 -13.80 -19.37
C MET A 222 1.27 -14.04 -20.27
N SER A 223 0.85 -15.30 -20.44
CA SER A 223 -0.35 -15.62 -21.26
C SER A 223 -1.65 -15.07 -20.68
N TRP A 224 -1.76 -14.98 -19.35
CA TRP A 224 -2.92 -14.38 -18.68
C TRP A 224 -2.93 -12.87 -18.90
N GLU A 225 -1.76 -12.21 -18.83
CA GLU A 225 -1.63 -10.78 -19.08
C GLU A 225 -2.03 -10.42 -20.51
N GLU A 226 -1.56 -11.18 -21.51
CA GLU A 226 -1.96 -11.01 -22.92
C GLU A 226 -3.49 -11.11 -23.09
N ALA A 227 -4.11 -12.10 -22.46
CA ALA A 227 -5.56 -12.28 -22.48
C ALA A 227 -6.30 -11.14 -21.75
N ALA A 228 -5.77 -10.67 -20.62
CA ALA A 228 -6.34 -9.55 -19.87
C ALA A 228 -6.29 -8.24 -20.68
N VAL A 229 -5.19 -7.98 -21.37
CA VAL A 229 -5.06 -6.83 -22.29
C VAL A 229 -6.09 -6.93 -23.41
N ALA A 230 -6.18 -8.07 -24.10
CA ALA A 230 -7.15 -8.28 -25.17
C ALA A 230 -8.59 -8.06 -24.70
N HIS A 231 -8.94 -8.63 -23.53
CA HIS A 231 -10.26 -8.45 -22.92
C HIS A 231 -10.59 -6.98 -22.62
N LEU A 232 -9.62 -6.21 -22.11
CA LEU A 232 -9.84 -4.79 -21.82
C LEU A 232 -10.01 -3.96 -23.10
N LEU A 233 -9.25 -4.27 -24.17
CA LEU A 233 -9.33 -3.55 -25.44
C LEU A 233 -10.68 -3.73 -26.17
N GLU A 234 -11.40 -4.81 -25.90
CA GLU A 234 -12.75 -5.06 -26.45
C GLU A 234 -13.86 -4.29 -25.71
N ARG A 235 -13.57 -3.68 -24.55
CA ARG A 235 -14.58 -3.01 -23.74
C ARG A 235 -14.97 -1.66 -24.37
N PRO A 236 -16.28 -1.33 -24.40
CA PRO A 236 -16.74 -0.06 -24.97
C PRO A 236 -16.32 1.16 -24.14
N ALA A 237 -16.02 0.96 -22.86
CA ALA A 237 -15.52 1.97 -21.95
C ALA A 237 -14.60 1.33 -20.91
N LEU A 238 -13.56 2.07 -20.51
CA LEU A 238 -12.59 1.66 -19.49
C LEU A 238 -12.41 2.80 -18.49
N HIS A 239 -12.17 2.44 -17.23
CA HIS A 239 -11.69 3.38 -16.24
C HIS A 239 -10.16 3.33 -16.21
N ALA A 240 -9.54 4.49 -16.46
CA ALA A 240 -8.11 4.65 -16.46
C ALA A 240 -7.69 5.64 -15.37
N ASP A 241 -6.60 5.33 -14.68
CA ASP A 241 -5.94 6.22 -13.73
C ASP A 241 -4.43 6.07 -13.82
N GLU A 242 -3.68 7.10 -13.43
CA GLU A 242 -2.22 7.14 -13.52
C GLU A 242 -1.63 7.56 -12.19
N THR A 243 -0.64 6.81 -11.73
CA THR A 243 0.12 7.16 -10.52
C THR A 243 1.60 7.11 -10.81
N GLY A 244 2.32 8.18 -10.44
CA GLY A 244 3.78 8.20 -10.54
C GLY A 244 4.41 7.16 -9.62
N PHE A 245 5.31 6.35 -10.17
CA PHE A 245 6.03 5.30 -9.47
C PHE A 245 7.54 5.48 -9.65
N ARG A 246 8.33 5.20 -8.61
CA ARG A 246 9.78 5.43 -8.64
C ARG A 246 10.51 4.13 -8.93
N VAL A 247 11.15 4.05 -10.09
CA VAL A 247 11.94 2.90 -10.54
C VAL A 247 13.35 3.36 -10.83
N ASP A 248 14.34 2.76 -10.17
CA ASP A 248 15.77 3.09 -10.32
C ASP A 248 16.08 4.61 -10.25
N GLY A 249 15.40 5.31 -9.35
CA GLY A 249 15.58 6.75 -9.17
C GLY A 249 14.98 7.61 -10.29
N ARG A 250 14.12 7.06 -11.14
CA ARG A 250 13.33 7.78 -12.16
C ARG A 250 11.85 7.65 -11.86
N THR A 251 11.08 8.65 -12.28
CA THR A 251 9.62 8.60 -12.17
C THR A 251 9.11 7.97 -13.46
N GLU A 252 8.48 6.81 -13.33
CA GLU A 252 7.72 6.13 -14.37
C GLU A 252 6.22 6.23 -13.99
N TRP A 253 5.33 5.90 -14.92
CA TRP A 253 3.88 5.99 -14.72
C TRP A 253 3.28 4.60 -14.62
N LEU A 254 2.61 4.34 -13.50
CA LEU A 254 1.80 3.14 -13.35
C LEU A 254 0.39 3.46 -13.85
N HIS A 255 0.05 2.94 -15.02
CA HIS A 255 -1.30 3.03 -15.58
C HIS A 255 -2.16 1.92 -14.98
N VAL A 256 -3.33 2.27 -14.48
CA VAL A 256 -4.34 1.34 -13.98
C VAL A 256 -5.51 1.37 -14.94
N LEU A 257 -5.84 0.22 -15.51
CA LEU A 257 -6.97 0.03 -16.41
C LEU A 257 -7.94 -0.96 -15.80
N THR A 258 -9.23 -0.62 -15.71
CA THR A 258 -10.25 -1.52 -15.19
C THR A 258 -11.59 -1.38 -15.88
N ASP A 259 -12.30 -2.50 -16.00
CA ASP A 259 -13.68 -2.59 -16.47
C ASP A 259 -14.68 -2.94 -15.34
N GLY A 260 -14.22 -2.91 -14.08
CA GLY A 260 -14.97 -3.30 -12.88
C GLY A 260 -14.90 -4.78 -12.53
N SER A 261 -14.54 -5.66 -13.48
CA SER A 261 -14.33 -7.10 -13.24
C SER A 261 -12.86 -7.47 -13.20
N LEU A 262 -12.03 -6.79 -14.00
CA LEU A 262 -10.61 -6.99 -14.12
C LEU A 262 -9.90 -5.65 -13.91
N THR A 263 -8.74 -5.70 -13.26
CA THR A 263 -7.84 -4.55 -13.11
C THR A 263 -6.46 -4.95 -13.57
N LEU A 264 -5.96 -4.27 -14.60
CA LEU A 264 -4.59 -4.40 -15.09
C LEU A 264 -3.79 -3.19 -14.65
N LYS A 265 -2.57 -3.42 -14.16
CA LYS A 265 -1.63 -2.36 -13.81
C LYS A 265 -0.38 -2.53 -14.66
N VAL A 266 -0.07 -1.53 -15.46
CA VAL A 266 1.06 -1.55 -16.39
C VAL A 266 1.99 -0.40 -16.05
N LEU A 267 3.27 -0.73 -15.86
CA LEU A 267 4.29 0.27 -15.70
C LEU A 267 4.75 0.73 -17.09
N HIS A 268 4.71 2.03 -17.33
CA HIS A 268 5.12 2.67 -18.57
C HIS A 268 6.11 3.81 -18.26
N ARG A 269 7.06 4.05 -19.16
CA ARG A 269 8.08 5.09 -19.00
C ARG A 269 7.58 6.49 -19.36
#